data_AF-A0AAU5HDS9-F1
#
_entry.id   AF-A0AAU5HDS9-F1
#
_cell.length_a   1.000
_cell.length_b   1.000
_cell.length_c   1.000
_cell.angle_alpha   90.00
_cell.angle_beta   90.00
_cell.angle_gamma   90.00
#
_symmetry.space_group_name_H-M   'P 1'
#
loop_
_entity.id
_entity.type
_entity.pdbx_description
1 polymer ?
#
loop_
_entity_poly.entity_id
_entity_poly.type
_entity_poly.pdbx_seq_one_letter_code
_entity_poly.pdbx_strand_id
1 'polypeptide(L)'
;MDKQFHELLQGCLNLGWGERVDRPLFRSLEIRWASGVLNGCRPDADDLIAMAPACTLPSLVARREDAYALTHTLFYATDFGAYPLPDCVSTQRVTASLDALLAWQLWEDDLDLVGELLAAAYACALPSRYSDMALTAVWSELNRPVVRGPFAAHIRHRMNSIYDVEVFGSCYHTTLVAGILCATYLAAPPVNSPQNQTPGPDRALVTEEALESLRLVNQPERLSASWVTGIDGVLEPTQTVIACVLDGALASAYRADDLRTVAVLHQRLKRYGVTTATSLAAAVALDFRTRHG
;
A
#
# COMPACT_ATOMS: atom_id res chain seq x y z
N MET A 1 -8.06 12.63 24.36
CA MET A 1 -6.84 11.80 24.37
C MET A 1 -6.62 11.29 25.78
N ASP A 2 -6.30 10.01 25.96
CA ASP A 2 -6.00 9.44 27.28
C ASP A 2 -4.62 9.90 27.78
N LYS A 3 -4.48 10.04 29.10
CA LYS A 3 -3.27 10.48 29.79
C LYS A 3 -2.08 9.57 29.51
N GLN A 4 -2.31 8.25 29.47
CA GLN A 4 -1.23 7.28 29.22
C GLN A 4 -0.63 7.43 27.82
N PHE A 5 -1.48 7.65 26.80
CA PHE A 5 -1.02 7.88 25.44
C PHE A 5 -0.23 9.20 25.31
N HIS A 6 -0.68 10.25 26.00
CA HIS A 6 0.03 11.52 26.05
C HIS A 6 1.43 11.38 26.66
N GLU A 7 1.55 10.68 27.79
CA GLU A 7 2.84 10.42 28.46
C GLU A 7 3.80 9.59 27.59
N LEU A 8 3.27 8.58 26.89
CA LEU A 8 4.05 7.77 25.94
C LEU A 8 4.61 8.62 24.79
N LEU A 9 3.75 9.42 24.16
CA LEU A 9 4.12 10.27 23.02
C LEU A 9 5.18 11.31 23.42
N GLN A 10 5.02 11.93 24.60
CA GLN A 10 6.00 12.85 25.17
C GLN A 10 7.34 12.15 25.44
N GLY A 11 7.31 10.92 25.94
CA GLY A 11 8.51 10.10 26.15
C GLY A 11 9.27 9.83 24.85
N CYS A 12 8.57 9.46 23.77
CA CYS A 12 9.19 9.22 22.47
C CYS A 12 9.89 10.46 21.91
N LEU A 13 9.28 11.64 22.03
CA LEU A 13 9.89 12.90 21.60
C LEU A 13 11.11 13.26 22.46
N ASN A 14 11.02 13.15 23.78
CA ASN A 14 12.09 13.50 24.71
C ASN A 14 13.34 12.61 24.56
N LEU A 15 13.17 11.35 24.16
CA LEU A 15 14.25 10.39 23.96
C LEU A 15 14.98 10.57 22.60
N GLY A 16 14.56 11.54 21.78
CA GLY A 16 15.19 11.83 20.49
C GLY A 16 15.00 10.72 19.46
N TRP A 17 13.97 9.86 19.61
CA TRP A 17 13.68 8.81 18.64
C TRP A 17 13.40 9.39 17.24
N GLY A 18 12.80 10.58 17.18
CA GLY A 18 12.60 11.33 15.93
C GLY A 18 13.90 11.87 15.28
N GLU A 19 15.03 11.84 15.97
CA GLU A 19 16.29 12.46 15.54
C GLU A 19 17.34 11.45 15.02
N ARG A 20 17.09 10.15 15.11
CA ARG A 20 18.17 9.14 15.06
C ARG A 20 18.64 8.63 13.68
N VAL A 21 18.04 8.97 12.54
CA VAL A 21 18.50 8.49 11.20
C VAL A 21 18.08 9.46 10.10
N ASP A 22 18.68 9.34 8.90
CA ASP A 22 18.28 9.97 7.63
C ASP A 22 16.78 10.28 7.59
N ARG A 23 16.42 11.47 7.13
CA ARG A 23 15.06 12.00 7.23
C ARG A 23 14.29 11.83 5.92
N PRO A 24 13.55 10.71 5.73
CA PRO A 24 12.41 10.74 4.85
C PRO A 24 11.45 11.85 5.28
N LEU A 25 10.85 12.53 4.30
CA LEU A 25 9.95 13.65 4.52
C LEU A 25 8.81 13.31 5.52
N PHE A 26 8.37 12.05 5.57
CA PHE A 26 7.32 11.59 6.48
C PHE A 26 7.65 11.65 7.97
N ARG A 27 8.93 11.53 8.38
CA ARG A 27 9.29 11.69 9.80
C ARG A 27 9.10 13.12 10.29
N SER A 28 9.28 14.10 9.41
CA SER A 28 9.00 15.50 9.74
C SER A 28 7.50 15.75 9.90
N LEU A 29 6.67 15.04 9.12
CA LEU A 29 5.21 15.06 9.27
C LEU A 29 4.78 14.46 10.61
N GLU A 30 5.36 13.32 10.99
CA GLU A 30 5.09 12.64 12.26
C GLU A 30 5.39 13.53 13.46
N ILE A 31 6.57 14.17 13.51
CA ILE A 31 6.94 15.06 14.62
C ILE A 31 5.97 16.26 14.70
N ARG A 32 5.61 16.84 13.55
CA ARG A 32 4.65 17.95 13.51
C ARG A 32 3.27 17.52 13.97
N TRP A 33 2.80 16.36 13.53
CA TRP A 33 1.53 15.78 13.96
C TRP A 33 1.53 15.50 15.46
N ALA A 34 2.54 14.81 15.97
CA ALA A 34 2.68 14.50 17.39
C ALA A 34 2.73 15.78 18.25
N SER A 35 3.49 16.79 17.82
CA SER A 35 3.56 18.08 18.50
C SER A 35 2.21 18.79 18.50
N GLY A 36 1.50 18.83 17.37
CA GLY A 36 0.16 19.39 17.29
C GLY A 36 -0.79 18.72 18.29
N VAL A 37 -0.83 17.40 18.24
CA VAL A 37 -1.64 16.56 19.14
C VAL A 37 -1.36 16.85 20.62
N LEU A 38 -0.09 16.91 21.03
CA LEU A 38 0.30 17.20 22.42
C LEU A 38 -0.12 18.61 22.86
N ASN A 39 -0.13 19.57 21.93
CA ASN A 39 -0.51 20.95 22.19
C ASN A 39 -2.01 21.22 21.97
N GLY A 40 -2.80 20.20 21.63
CA GLY A 40 -4.22 20.35 21.31
C GLY A 40 -4.48 21.14 20.01
N CYS A 41 -3.47 21.26 19.15
CA CYS A 41 -3.54 21.97 17.88
C CYS A 41 -3.51 20.98 16.71
N ARG A 42 -4.35 21.18 15.70
CA ARG A 42 -4.22 20.46 14.43
C ARG A 42 -2.98 20.99 13.70
N PRO A 43 -2.10 20.13 13.16
CA PRO A 43 -1.09 20.58 12.21
C PRO A 43 -1.79 21.10 10.95
N ASP A 44 -1.32 22.20 10.40
CA ASP A 44 -1.87 22.70 9.14
C ASP A 44 -1.66 21.64 8.04
N ALA A 45 -2.76 21.19 7.44
CA ALA A 45 -2.72 20.12 6.47
C ALA A 45 -2.04 20.58 5.16
N ASP A 46 -2.14 21.87 4.83
CA ASP A 46 -1.45 22.44 3.67
C ASP A 46 0.07 22.41 3.85
N ASP A 47 0.56 22.66 5.07
CA ASP A 47 1.98 22.52 5.42
C ASP A 47 2.47 21.07 5.31
N LEU A 48 1.62 20.10 5.65
CA LEU A 48 1.96 18.67 5.59
C LEU A 48 2.00 18.18 4.13
N ILE A 49 1.05 18.61 3.30
CA ILE A 49 0.95 18.21 1.89
C ILE A 49 2.03 18.87 1.04
N ALA A 50 2.38 20.13 1.30
CA ALA A 50 3.48 20.81 0.61
C ALA A 50 4.83 20.09 0.78
N MET A 51 4.98 19.34 1.87
CA MET A 51 6.18 18.53 2.15
C MET A 51 6.11 17.10 1.61
N ALA A 52 5.02 16.71 0.94
CA ALA A 52 4.80 15.35 0.46
C ALA A 52 4.67 15.28 -1.08
N PRO A 53 5.80 15.19 -1.81
CA PRO A 53 5.80 14.82 -3.23
C PRO A 53 5.05 13.51 -3.52
N ALA A 54 4.81 12.69 -2.49
CA ALA A 54 4.19 11.38 -2.54
C ALA A 54 2.81 11.34 -3.22
N CYS A 55 2.02 12.43 -3.18
CA CYS A 55 0.74 12.50 -3.89
C CYS A 55 0.90 12.63 -5.42
N THR A 56 2.14 12.65 -5.93
CA THR A 56 2.46 12.95 -7.33
C THR A 56 3.39 11.95 -8.01
N LEU A 57 3.90 10.95 -7.29
CA LEU A 57 4.89 10.02 -7.84
C LEU A 57 4.27 9.03 -8.83
N PRO A 58 4.85 8.85 -10.04
CA PRO A 58 4.47 7.76 -10.92
C PRO A 58 4.77 6.43 -10.20
N SER A 59 3.74 5.59 -10.04
CA SER A 59 3.81 4.34 -9.29
C SER A 59 4.92 3.39 -9.74
N LEU A 60 5.28 3.44 -11.02
CA LEU A 60 6.31 2.61 -11.63
C LEU A 60 7.72 2.87 -11.08
N VAL A 61 8.00 4.09 -10.61
CA VAL A 61 9.32 4.50 -10.06
C VAL A 61 9.32 4.65 -8.54
N ALA A 62 8.15 4.64 -7.90
CA ALA A 62 8.00 4.88 -6.46
C ALA A 62 8.71 3.82 -5.64
N ARG A 63 9.58 4.14 -4.71
CA ARG A 63 10.25 3.14 -3.84
C ARG A 63 9.36 2.76 -2.66
N ARG A 64 9.82 1.80 -1.86
CA ARG A 64 9.13 1.39 -0.63
C ARG A 64 8.97 2.58 0.32
N GLU A 65 10.01 3.40 0.42
CA GLU A 65 10.03 4.62 1.22
C GLU A 65 9.01 5.66 0.73
N ASP A 66 8.71 5.67 -0.57
CA ASP A 66 7.69 6.56 -1.14
C ASP A 66 6.27 6.08 -0.79
N ALA A 67 6.06 4.76 -0.70
CA ALA A 67 4.79 4.20 -0.22
C ALA A 67 4.54 4.57 1.25
N TYR A 68 5.55 4.41 2.11
CA TYR A 68 5.47 4.90 3.50
C TYR A 68 5.27 6.41 3.57
N ALA A 69 5.94 7.17 2.69
CA ALA A 69 5.75 8.61 2.64
C ALA A 69 4.30 8.98 2.33
N LEU A 70 3.68 8.29 1.37
CA LEU A 70 2.29 8.48 1.02
C LEU A 70 1.36 8.14 2.20
N THR A 71 1.48 6.95 2.79
CA THR A 71 0.59 6.48 3.85
C THR A 71 0.61 7.42 5.05
N HIS A 72 1.81 7.78 5.54
CA HIS A 72 1.97 8.72 6.64
C HIS A 72 1.43 10.12 6.31
N THR A 73 1.65 10.61 5.08
CA THR A 73 1.07 11.89 4.65
C THR A 73 -0.45 11.86 4.75
N LEU A 74 -1.08 10.80 4.23
CA LEU A 74 -2.52 10.64 4.25
C LEU A 74 -3.06 10.50 5.67
N PHE A 75 -2.40 9.72 6.53
CA PHE A 75 -2.76 9.59 7.94
C PHE A 75 -2.73 10.95 8.65
N TYR A 76 -1.65 11.71 8.53
CA TYR A 76 -1.53 12.95 9.27
C TYR A 76 -2.38 14.09 8.68
N ALA A 77 -2.60 14.12 7.36
CA ALA A 77 -3.46 15.12 6.73
C ALA A 77 -4.93 14.96 7.13
N THR A 78 -5.37 13.72 7.32
CA THR A 78 -6.75 13.36 7.70
C THR A 78 -6.94 13.13 9.20
N ASP A 79 -5.86 13.19 9.99
CA ASP A 79 -5.83 12.74 11.39
C ASP A 79 -6.46 11.34 11.54
N PHE A 80 -5.92 10.39 10.76
CA PHE A 80 -6.39 9.01 10.69
C PHE A 80 -7.89 8.88 10.34
N GLY A 81 -8.40 9.79 9.51
CA GLY A 81 -9.78 9.83 9.04
C GLY A 81 -10.76 10.59 9.93
N ALA A 82 -10.28 11.27 10.97
CA ALA A 82 -11.13 12.19 11.74
C ALA A 82 -11.55 13.43 10.93
N TYR A 83 -10.80 13.78 9.88
CA TYR A 83 -11.08 14.89 8.98
C TYR A 83 -10.97 14.45 7.51
N PRO A 84 -11.72 15.10 6.59
CA PRO A 84 -11.56 14.85 5.16
C PRO A 84 -10.17 15.26 4.67
N LEU A 85 -9.79 14.71 3.51
CA LEU A 85 -8.61 15.19 2.78
C LEU A 85 -8.77 16.68 2.43
N PRO A 86 -7.68 17.48 2.52
CA PRO A 86 -7.72 18.88 2.10
C PRO A 86 -8.05 19.01 0.62
N ASP A 87 -8.80 20.07 0.26
CA ASP A 87 -9.28 20.31 -1.10
C ASP A 87 -8.15 20.51 -2.14
N CYS A 88 -6.95 20.88 -1.67
CA CYS A 88 -5.76 21.00 -2.51
C CYS A 88 -5.21 19.64 -2.98
N VAL A 89 -5.65 18.53 -2.37
CA VAL A 89 -5.24 17.17 -2.73
C VAL A 89 -6.18 16.61 -3.79
N SER A 90 -5.60 16.21 -4.92
CA SER A 90 -6.35 15.51 -5.95
C SER A 90 -6.66 14.07 -5.52
N THR A 91 -7.92 13.80 -5.15
CA THR A 91 -8.40 12.46 -4.79
C THR A 91 -8.15 11.44 -5.90
N GLN A 92 -8.37 11.83 -7.17
CA GLN A 92 -8.09 10.98 -8.33
C GLN A 92 -6.62 10.51 -8.38
N ARG A 93 -5.67 11.41 -8.07
CA ARG A 93 -4.23 11.07 -8.07
C ARG A 93 -3.90 10.16 -6.89
N VAL A 94 -4.45 10.45 -5.72
CA VAL A 94 -4.28 9.62 -4.52
C VAL A 94 -4.80 8.20 -4.77
N THR A 95 -6.03 8.06 -5.29
CA THR A 95 -6.61 6.75 -5.63
C THR A 95 -5.77 6.01 -6.67
N ALA A 96 -5.26 6.70 -7.70
CA ALA A 96 -4.38 6.09 -8.70
C ALA A 96 -3.06 5.58 -8.09
N SER A 97 -2.47 6.34 -7.17
CA SER A 97 -1.29 5.92 -6.42
C SER A 97 -1.59 4.75 -5.49
N LEU A 98 -2.70 4.77 -4.76
CA LEU A 98 -3.15 3.68 -3.90
C LEU A 98 -3.39 2.39 -4.69
N ASP A 99 -4.10 2.46 -5.82
CA ASP A 99 -4.30 1.31 -6.72
C ASP A 99 -2.98 0.69 -7.12
N ALA A 100 -2.05 1.50 -7.64
CA ALA A 100 -0.81 0.98 -8.17
C ALA A 100 0.14 0.46 -7.09
N LEU A 101 0.20 1.14 -5.93
CA LEU A 101 1.02 0.71 -4.80
C LEU A 101 0.42 -0.54 -4.14
N LEU A 102 -0.91 -0.64 -3.97
CA LEU A 102 -1.53 -1.86 -3.45
C LEU A 102 -1.28 -3.04 -4.37
N ALA A 103 -1.40 -2.87 -5.69
CA ALA A 103 -1.09 -3.95 -6.62
C ALA A 103 0.37 -4.40 -6.52
N TRP A 104 1.29 -3.45 -6.42
CA TRP A 104 2.71 -3.74 -6.25
C TRP A 104 3.00 -4.43 -4.91
N GLN A 105 2.47 -3.95 -3.79
CA GLN A 105 2.78 -4.52 -2.47
C GLN A 105 2.08 -5.86 -2.24
N LEU A 106 0.89 -6.09 -2.83
CA LEU A 106 0.28 -7.41 -2.90
C LEU A 106 1.13 -8.37 -3.71
N TRP A 107 1.70 -7.89 -4.83
CA TRP A 107 2.65 -8.66 -5.60
C TRP A 107 3.90 -8.98 -4.80
N GLU A 108 4.45 -8.05 -4.01
CA GLU A 108 5.64 -8.32 -3.18
C GLU A 108 5.34 -9.11 -1.88
N ASP A 109 4.07 -9.45 -1.60
CA ASP A 109 3.60 -10.05 -0.32
C ASP A 109 4.00 -9.20 0.91
N ASP A 110 4.10 -7.88 0.75
CA ASP A 110 4.46 -6.93 1.81
C ASP A 110 3.20 -6.49 2.57
N LEU A 111 2.71 -7.38 3.44
CA LEU A 111 1.46 -7.16 4.18
C LEU A 111 1.48 -5.96 5.13
N ASP A 112 2.68 -5.49 5.49
CA ASP A 112 2.88 -4.26 6.25
C ASP A 112 2.42 -3.05 5.44
N LEU A 113 2.98 -2.88 4.24
CA LEU A 113 2.57 -1.79 3.36
C LEU A 113 1.17 -1.98 2.78
N VAL A 114 0.74 -3.21 2.49
CA VAL A 114 -0.65 -3.47 2.09
C VAL A 114 -1.61 -2.98 3.19
N GLY A 115 -1.32 -3.30 4.45
CA GLY A 115 -2.13 -2.84 5.58
C GLY A 115 -2.15 -1.32 5.72
N GLU A 116 -0.99 -0.65 5.58
CA GLU A 116 -0.93 0.81 5.65
C GLU A 116 -1.67 1.50 4.51
N LEU A 117 -1.48 1.03 3.28
CA LEU A 117 -2.13 1.59 2.09
C LEU A 117 -3.65 1.44 2.19
N LEU A 118 -4.14 0.30 2.69
CA LEU A 118 -5.55 0.11 2.98
C LEU A 118 -6.06 1.05 4.08
N ALA A 119 -5.34 1.15 5.19
CA ALA A 119 -5.74 2.03 6.29
C ALA A 119 -5.79 3.48 5.82
N ALA A 120 -4.82 3.91 5.00
CA ALA A 120 -4.78 5.25 4.41
C ALA A 120 -5.94 5.47 3.43
N ALA A 121 -6.27 4.48 2.61
CA ALA A 121 -7.43 4.50 1.72
C ALA A 121 -8.74 4.71 2.51
N TYR A 122 -8.93 3.98 3.62
CA TYR A 122 -10.11 4.11 4.47
C TYR A 122 -10.14 5.43 5.25
N ALA A 123 -9.01 5.87 5.79
CA ALA A 123 -8.88 7.18 6.44
C ALA A 123 -9.25 8.33 5.49
N CYS A 124 -8.96 8.18 4.20
CA CYS A 124 -9.31 9.17 3.18
C CYS A 124 -10.72 8.98 2.58
N ALA A 125 -11.44 7.91 2.93
CA ALA A 125 -12.65 7.46 2.26
C ALA A 125 -12.49 7.24 0.73
N LEU A 126 -11.28 6.85 0.31
CA LEU A 126 -10.89 6.60 -1.08
C LEU A 126 -10.50 5.13 -1.29
N PRO A 127 -11.46 4.17 -1.23
CA PRO A 127 -11.14 2.76 -1.43
C PRO A 127 -10.53 2.55 -2.82
N SER A 128 -9.50 1.71 -2.87
CA SER A 128 -8.86 1.25 -4.09
C SER A 128 -9.72 0.18 -4.77
N ARG A 129 -9.57 0.01 -6.08
CA ARG A 129 -10.17 -1.14 -6.79
C ARG A 129 -9.63 -2.49 -6.29
N TYR A 130 -8.49 -2.49 -5.61
CA TYR A 130 -7.87 -3.68 -5.03
C TYR A 130 -8.15 -3.82 -3.52
N SER A 131 -8.96 -2.93 -2.93
CA SER A 131 -9.20 -2.91 -1.48
C SER A 131 -9.76 -4.22 -0.94
N ASP A 132 -10.74 -4.84 -1.60
CA ASP A 132 -11.34 -6.10 -1.12
C ASP A 132 -10.31 -7.25 -1.11
N MET A 133 -9.51 -7.35 -2.17
CA MET A 133 -8.45 -8.36 -2.26
C MET A 133 -7.35 -8.14 -1.23
N ALA A 134 -6.92 -6.89 -1.06
CA ALA A 134 -5.95 -6.53 -0.05
C ALA A 134 -6.48 -6.79 1.36
N LEU A 135 -7.76 -6.51 1.61
CA LEU A 135 -8.41 -6.74 2.89
C LEU A 135 -8.42 -8.24 3.20
N THR A 136 -8.83 -9.09 2.24
CA THR A 136 -8.76 -10.55 2.38
C THR A 136 -7.33 -11.01 2.66
N ALA A 137 -6.33 -10.49 1.94
CA ALA A 137 -4.93 -10.86 2.15
C ALA A 137 -4.47 -10.56 3.58
N VAL A 138 -4.76 -9.36 4.10
CA VAL A 138 -4.42 -8.99 5.49
C VAL A 138 -5.23 -9.82 6.50
N TRP A 139 -6.54 -9.97 6.30
CA TRP A 139 -7.42 -10.72 7.21
C TRP A 139 -7.06 -12.20 7.31
N SER A 140 -6.59 -12.82 6.22
CA SER A 140 -6.13 -14.21 6.21
C SER A 140 -5.02 -14.47 7.25
N GLU A 141 -4.25 -13.43 7.59
CA GLU A 141 -3.20 -13.48 8.61
C GLU A 141 -3.67 -13.09 10.01
N LEU A 142 -4.81 -12.40 10.17
CA LEU A 142 -5.32 -11.97 11.48
C LEU A 142 -5.82 -13.12 12.35
N ASN A 143 -6.03 -14.31 11.77
CA ASN A 143 -6.29 -15.54 12.54
C ASN A 143 -5.04 -16.06 13.28
N ARG A 144 -3.93 -15.32 13.25
CA ARG A 144 -2.67 -15.65 13.91
C ARG A 144 -2.38 -14.68 15.05
N PRO A 145 -1.58 -15.08 16.06
CA PRO A 145 -1.25 -14.20 17.18
C PRO A 145 -0.52 -12.91 16.79
N VAL A 146 0.16 -12.92 15.65
CA VAL A 146 0.89 -11.78 15.07
C VAL A 146 0.73 -11.77 13.55
N VAL A 147 0.64 -10.58 12.97
CA VAL A 147 0.63 -10.42 11.51
C VAL A 147 2.06 -10.39 11.00
N ARG A 148 2.32 -11.16 9.94
CA ARG A 148 3.66 -11.28 9.35
C ARG A 148 4.06 -9.98 8.67
N GLY A 149 5.14 -9.37 9.14
CA GLY A 149 5.81 -8.31 8.40
C GLY A 149 6.62 -8.84 7.21
N PRO A 150 7.12 -7.95 6.34
CA PRO A 150 7.90 -8.30 5.14
C PRO A 150 9.19 -9.06 5.45
N PHE A 151 9.67 -8.97 6.67
CA PHE A 151 10.84 -9.68 7.15
C PHE A 151 10.50 -11.02 7.83
N ALA A 152 9.23 -11.41 7.94
CA ALA A 152 8.85 -12.62 8.68
C ALA A 152 9.28 -13.94 8.00
N ALA A 153 9.65 -13.92 6.71
CA ALA A 153 10.09 -15.11 5.98
C ALA A 153 11.28 -15.82 6.64
N HIS A 154 12.23 -15.06 7.22
CA HIS A 154 13.41 -15.62 7.88
C HIS A 154 13.17 -16.04 9.34
N ILE A 155 12.00 -15.70 9.91
CA ILE A 155 11.63 -15.96 11.32
C ILE A 155 10.56 -17.07 11.39
N ARG A 156 10.16 -17.63 10.24
CA ARG A 156 9.08 -18.63 10.07
C ARG A 156 9.19 -19.85 10.99
N HIS A 157 10.40 -20.21 11.44
CA HIS A 157 10.64 -21.35 12.34
C HIS A 157 10.80 -20.97 13.83
N ARG A 158 10.79 -19.68 14.17
CA ARG A 158 11.07 -19.17 15.52
C ARG A 158 9.86 -18.55 16.23
N MET A 159 8.67 -18.55 15.63
CA MET A 159 7.44 -17.96 16.17
C MET A 159 6.83 -18.74 17.37
N ASN A 160 7.62 -19.51 18.12
CA ASN A 160 7.14 -20.29 19.27
C ASN A 160 7.04 -19.45 20.56
N SER A 161 7.52 -18.19 20.55
CA SER A 161 7.40 -17.26 21.67
C SER A 161 7.27 -15.82 21.17
N ILE A 162 6.17 -15.16 21.53
CA ILE A 162 5.94 -13.72 21.26
C ILE A 162 6.85 -12.79 22.09
N TYR A 163 7.59 -13.36 23.06
CA TYR A 163 8.53 -12.62 23.91
C TYR A 163 9.94 -12.54 23.32
N ASP A 164 10.17 -13.16 22.16
CA ASP A 164 11.42 -13.01 21.44
C ASP A 164 11.49 -11.60 20.84
N VAL A 165 12.53 -10.84 21.21
CA VAL A 165 12.76 -9.47 20.74
C VAL A 165 12.88 -9.42 19.21
N GLU A 166 13.38 -10.47 18.56
CA GLU A 166 13.46 -10.57 17.10
C GLU A 166 12.06 -10.75 16.47
N VAL A 167 11.21 -11.58 17.09
CA VAL A 167 9.81 -11.78 16.65
C VAL A 167 9.00 -10.51 16.87
N PHE A 168 9.15 -9.87 18.03
CA PHE A 168 8.50 -8.60 18.33
C PHE A 168 8.95 -7.52 17.34
N GLY A 169 10.26 -7.33 17.14
CA GLY A 169 10.79 -6.29 16.25
C GLY A 169 10.36 -6.45 14.79
N SER A 170 10.12 -7.69 14.33
CA SER A 170 9.71 -7.98 12.95
C SER A 170 8.20 -7.93 12.70
N CYS A 171 7.38 -8.13 13.73
CA CYS A 171 5.92 -8.25 13.59
C CYS A 171 5.15 -7.13 14.31
N TYR A 172 5.79 -6.38 15.20
CA TYR A 172 5.15 -5.30 15.98
C TYR A 172 4.51 -4.26 15.07
N HIS A 173 5.27 -3.76 14.10
CA HIS A 173 4.80 -2.71 13.20
C HIS A 173 3.59 -3.16 12.39
N THR A 174 3.68 -4.33 11.76
CA THR A 174 2.57 -4.90 10.97
C THR A 174 1.35 -5.21 11.81
N THR A 175 1.54 -5.63 13.07
CA THR A 175 0.44 -5.83 14.01
C THR A 175 -0.23 -4.51 14.40
N LEU A 176 0.56 -3.45 14.61
CA LEU A 176 0.04 -2.10 14.85
C LEU A 176 -0.74 -1.59 13.64
N VAL A 177 -0.19 -1.75 12.44
CA VAL A 177 -0.84 -1.40 11.17
C VAL A 177 -2.17 -2.13 11.01
N ALA A 178 -2.25 -3.41 11.33
CA ALA A 178 -3.51 -4.15 11.34
C ALA A 178 -4.54 -3.55 12.32
N GLY A 179 -4.12 -3.13 13.50
CA GLY A 179 -4.97 -2.41 14.45
C GLY A 179 -5.49 -1.07 13.90
N ILE A 180 -4.61 -0.29 13.27
CA ILE A 180 -4.96 0.98 12.61
C ILE A 180 -5.93 0.73 11.44
N LEU A 181 -5.69 -0.31 10.65
CA LEU A 181 -6.60 -0.73 9.57
C LEU A 181 -7.98 -1.07 10.10
N CYS A 182 -8.09 -1.86 11.16
CA CYS A 182 -9.37 -2.15 11.80
C CYS A 182 -10.08 -0.87 12.27
N ALA A 183 -9.35 0.04 12.93
CA ALA A 183 -9.92 1.29 13.43
C ALA A 183 -10.42 2.19 12.29
N THR A 184 -9.60 2.41 11.26
CA THR A 184 -9.93 3.23 10.09
C THR A 184 -11.05 2.62 9.24
N TYR A 185 -11.05 1.29 9.06
CA TYR A 185 -12.12 0.57 8.37
C TYR A 185 -13.47 0.71 9.07
N LEU A 186 -13.51 0.57 10.40
CA LEU A 186 -14.73 0.71 11.19
C LEU A 186 -15.22 2.16 11.29
N ALA A 187 -14.30 3.13 11.24
CA ALA A 187 -14.63 4.56 11.25
C ALA A 187 -15.05 5.08 9.86
N ALA A 188 -14.66 4.40 8.77
CA ALA A 188 -14.96 4.82 7.43
C ALA A 188 -16.48 4.88 7.18
N PRO A 189 -16.99 5.92 6.50
CA PRO A 189 -18.39 5.99 6.14
C PRO A 189 -18.76 4.79 5.25
N PRO A 190 -19.97 4.23 5.39
CA PRO A 190 -20.40 3.10 4.58
C PRO A 190 -20.30 3.47 3.09
N VAL A 191 -19.69 2.56 2.32
CA VAL A 191 -19.37 2.74 0.89
C VAL A 191 -20.63 3.01 0.02
N ASN A 192 -21.82 2.82 0.56
CA ASN A 192 -23.09 3.10 -0.10
C ASN A 192 -23.48 4.59 -0.12
N SER A 193 -22.62 5.50 0.33
CA SER A 193 -22.85 6.94 0.14
C SER A 193 -22.81 7.30 -1.35
N PRO A 194 -23.76 8.10 -1.87
CA PRO A 194 -23.89 8.41 -3.30
C PRO A 194 -22.66 9.08 -3.92
N GLN A 195 -21.73 9.60 -3.12
CA GLN A 195 -20.46 10.16 -3.58
C GLN A 195 -19.37 9.12 -3.91
N ASN A 196 -19.51 7.85 -3.48
CA ASN A 196 -18.53 6.77 -3.72
C ASN A 196 -18.97 5.76 -4.79
N GLN A 197 -19.97 6.10 -5.61
CA GLN A 197 -20.41 5.30 -6.74
C GLN A 197 -19.55 5.56 -7.98
N THR A 198 -18.23 5.35 -7.89
CA THR A 198 -17.50 4.98 -9.10
C THR A 198 -17.97 3.59 -9.52
N PRO A 199 -18.31 3.35 -10.81
CA PRO A 199 -18.62 2.02 -11.29
C PRO A 199 -17.33 1.19 -11.25
N GLY A 200 -17.06 0.57 -10.10
CA GLY A 200 -16.03 -0.43 -9.97
C GLY A 200 -16.42 -1.66 -10.79
N PRO A 201 -15.45 -2.34 -11.44
CA PRO A 201 -15.71 -3.67 -11.98
C PRO A 201 -16.30 -4.54 -10.86
N ASP A 202 -17.24 -5.42 -11.23
CA ASP A 202 -17.99 -6.32 -10.34
C ASP A 202 -17.23 -6.63 -9.04
N ARG A 203 -17.83 -6.31 -7.89
CA ARG A 203 -17.39 -6.72 -6.55
C ARG A 203 -17.55 -8.24 -6.36
N ALA A 204 -17.03 -9.01 -7.31
CA ALA A 204 -16.88 -10.43 -7.16
C ALA A 204 -15.91 -10.64 -5.99
N LEU A 205 -16.42 -11.28 -4.93
CA LEU A 205 -15.64 -11.68 -3.77
C LEU A 205 -14.35 -12.37 -4.26
N VAL A 206 -13.21 -11.72 -4.01
CA VAL A 206 -11.92 -12.34 -4.27
C VAL A 206 -11.73 -13.43 -3.23
N THR A 207 -11.60 -14.67 -3.69
CA THR A 207 -11.46 -15.85 -2.84
C THR A 207 -10.02 -16.02 -2.38
N GLU A 208 -9.80 -16.74 -1.27
CA GLU A 208 -8.47 -17.22 -0.85
C GLU A 208 -7.73 -17.95 -1.98
N GLU A 209 -8.47 -18.62 -2.87
CA GLU A 209 -7.92 -19.32 -4.03
C GLU A 209 -7.29 -18.37 -5.06
N ALA A 210 -7.87 -17.18 -5.25
CA ALA A 210 -7.30 -16.14 -6.10
C ALA A 210 -6.03 -15.53 -5.49
N LEU A 211 -5.98 -15.38 -4.16
CA LEU A 211 -4.77 -14.95 -3.45
C LEU A 211 -3.66 -16.01 -3.50
N GLU A 212 -4.02 -17.28 -3.37
CA GLU A 212 -3.04 -18.37 -3.51
C GLU A 212 -2.51 -18.45 -4.94
N SER A 213 -3.35 -18.21 -5.94
CA SER A 213 -2.95 -18.09 -7.34
C SER A 213 -1.95 -16.94 -7.54
N LEU A 214 -2.20 -15.77 -6.95
CA LEU A 214 -1.27 -14.64 -6.91
C LEU A 214 0.08 -15.03 -6.30
N ARG A 215 0.07 -15.69 -5.13
CA ARG A 215 1.28 -16.15 -4.44
C ARG A 215 2.07 -17.19 -5.24
N LEU A 216 1.37 -18.10 -5.94
CA LEU A 216 1.99 -19.11 -6.80
C LEU A 216 2.67 -18.49 -8.03
N VAL A 217 2.11 -17.41 -8.56
CA VAL A 217 2.69 -16.65 -9.67
C VAL A 217 3.90 -15.82 -9.20
N ASN A 218 3.89 -15.30 -7.97
CA ASN A 218 4.95 -14.49 -7.38
C ASN A 218 6.16 -15.28 -6.83
N GLN A 219 6.38 -16.54 -7.23
CA GLN A 219 7.59 -17.24 -6.81
C GLN A 219 8.79 -16.75 -7.64
N PRO A 220 9.87 -16.20 -7.04
CA PRO A 220 11.00 -15.63 -7.78
C PRO A 220 11.64 -16.62 -8.76
N GLU A 221 11.66 -17.90 -8.39
CA GLU A 221 12.21 -19.00 -9.19
C GLU A 221 11.34 -19.33 -10.42
N ARG A 222 10.10 -18.86 -10.43
CA ARG A 222 9.14 -19.03 -11.53
C ARG A 222 9.07 -17.84 -12.45
N LEU A 223 9.75 -16.72 -12.17
CA LEU A 223 9.79 -15.51 -13.01
C LEU A 223 10.55 -15.68 -14.35
N SER A 224 10.58 -16.89 -14.92
CA SER A 224 11.03 -17.14 -16.30
C SER A 224 9.91 -16.82 -17.31
N ALA A 225 10.22 -16.56 -18.59
CA ALA A 225 9.21 -16.21 -19.60
C ALA A 225 7.97 -17.15 -19.69
N SER A 226 7.99 -18.34 -19.09
CA SER A 226 6.87 -19.30 -19.02
C SER A 226 5.78 -19.00 -17.97
N TRP A 227 6.01 -18.19 -16.92
CA TRP A 227 4.91 -17.86 -15.98
C TRP A 227 3.86 -16.94 -16.62
N VAL A 228 4.30 -16.08 -17.54
CA VAL A 228 3.44 -15.17 -18.29
C VAL A 228 2.40 -15.94 -19.11
N THR A 229 2.73 -17.13 -19.62
CA THR A 229 1.78 -18.05 -20.26
C THR A 229 0.87 -18.79 -19.28
N GLY A 230 1.27 -18.91 -18.01
CA GLY A 230 0.49 -19.56 -16.96
C GLY A 230 -0.70 -18.73 -16.48
N ILE A 231 -0.64 -17.39 -16.56
CA ILE A 231 -1.75 -16.49 -16.16
C ILE A 231 -3.03 -16.83 -16.94
N ASP A 232 -2.90 -17.25 -18.20
CA ASP A 232 -4.05 -17.60 -19.05
C ASP A 232 -4.76 -18.89 -18.62
N GLY A 233 -4.14 -19.72 -17.77
CA GLY A 233 -4.64 -21.04 -17.37
C GLY A 233 -4.99 -21.19 -15.88
N VAL A 234 -4.75 -20.16 -15.05
CA VAL A 234 -5.02 -20.19 -13.61
C VAL A 234 -6.36 -19.51 -13.35
N LEU A 235 -7.44 -20.32 -13.29
CA LEU A 235 -8.84 -19.95 -13.05
C LEU A 235 -9.44 -19.01 -14.11
N GLU A 236 -10.76 -18.82 -14.13
CA GLU A 236 -11.45 -17.69 -14.77
C GLU A 236 -11.36 -16.52 -13.77
N PRO A 237 -10.24 -15.81 -13.66
CA PRO A 237 -10.06 -14.85 -12.59
C PRO A 237 -10.91 -13.64 -12.94
N THR A 238 -11.48 -13.00 -11.92
CA THR A 238 -12.17 -11.73 -12.15
C THR A 238 -11.18 -10.75 -12.78
N GLN A 239 -11.67 -9.85 -13.65
CA GLN A 239 -10.80 -8.86 -14.31
C GLN A 239 -9.94 -8.06 -13.32
N THR A 240 -10.42 -7.88 -12.08
CA THR A 240 -9.70 -7.25 -10.97
C THR A 240 -8.45 -8.01 -10.54
N VAL A 241 -8.52 -9.34 -10.42
CA VAL A 241 -7.35 -10.16 -10.04
C VAL A 241 -6.30 -10.11 -11.15
N ILE A 242 -6.72 -10.28 -12.41
CA ILE A 242 -5.82 -10.16 -13.56
C ILE A 242 -5.15 -8.78 -13.59
N ALA A 243 -5.94 -7.71 -13.41
CA ALA A 243 -5.42 -6.34 -13.40
C ALA A 243 -4.37 -6.15 -12.30
N CYS A 244 -4.62 -6.65 -11.08
CA CYS A 244 -3.68 -6.54 -9.99
C CYS A 244 -2.38 -7.32 -10.23
N VAL A 245 -2.48 -8.57 -10.68
CA VAL A 245 -1.33 -9.41 -11.03
C VAL A 245 -0.46 -8.69 -12.05
N LEU A 246 -1.08 -8.20 -13.13
CA LEU A 246 -0.37 -7.56 -14.21
C LEU A 246 0.23 -6.22 -13.80
N ASP A 247 -0.47 -5.40 -12.99
CA ASP A 247 0.05 -4.13 -12.47
C ASP A 247 1.26 -4.36 -11.56
N GLY A 248 1.15 -5.29 -10.61
CA GLY A 248 2.23 -5.59 -9.68
C GLY A 248 3.46 -6.15 -10.38
N ALA A 249 3.24 -7.11 -11.29
CA ALA A 249 4.34 -7.67 -12.08
C ALA A 249 4.97 -6.66 -13.03
N LEU A 250 4.18 -5.74 -13.61
CA LEU A 250 4.68 -4.67 -14.47
C LEU A 250 5.58 -3.71 -13.68
N ALA A 251 5.19 -3.33 -12.47
CA ALA A 251 6.00 -2.51 -11.58
C ALA A 251 7.30 -3.24 -11.18
N SER A 252 7.22 -4.53 -10.84
CA SER A 252 8.39 -5.34 -10.46
C SER A 252 9.37 -5.50 -11.63
N ALA A 253 8.88 -5.87 -12.83
CA ALA A 253 9.70 -6.01 -14.04
C ALA A 253 10.39 -4.70 -14.44
N TYR A 254 9.70 -3.56 -14.32
CA TYR A 254 10.29 -2.27 -14.60
C TYR A 254 11.46 -1.93 -13.67
N ARG A 255 11.34 -2.24 -12.38
CA ARG A 255 12.42 -2.03 -11.39
C ARG A 255 13.62 -2.93 -11.63
N ALA A 256 13.40 -4.12 -12.17
CA ALA A 256 14.45 -5.05 -12.57
C ALA A 256 15.12 -4.65 -13.90
N ASP A 257 14.72 -3.53 -14.53
CA ASP A 257 15.14 -3.09 -15.88
C ASP A 257 14.86 -4.16 -16.96
N ASP A 258 13.88 -5.05 -16.74
CA ASP A 258 13.45 -6.07 -17.71
C ASP A 258 12.41 -5.51 -18.67
N LEU A 259 12.89 -4.66 -19.59
CA LEU A 259 12.04 -3.99 -20.58
C LEU A 259 11.30 -4.95 -21.51
N ARG A 260 11.83 -6.17 -21.72
CA ARG A 260 11.16 -7.18 -22.53
C ARG A 260 9.89 -7.67 -21.82
N THR A 261 9.99 -7.99 -20.54
CA THR A 261 8.84 -8.39 -19.73
C THR A 261 7.84 -7.24 -19.59
N VAL A 262 8.30 -6.01 -19.38
CA VAL A 262 7.44 -4.80 -19.36
C VAL A 262 6.62 -4.68 -20.65
N ALA A 263 7.24 -4.84 -21.82
CA ALA A 263 6.53 -4.76 -23.11
C ALA A 263 5.45 -5.85 -23.25
N VAL A 264 5.74 -7.08 -22.83
CA VAL A 264 4.79 -8.21 -22.89
C VAL A 264 3.61 -7.97 -21.94
N LEU A 265 3.88 -7.56 -20.70
CA LEU A 265 2.84 -7.29 -19.69
C LEU A 265 1.94 -6.13 -20.12
N HIS A 266 2.52 -5.06 -20.67
CA HIS A 266 1.76 -3.93 -21.20
C HIS A 266 0.84 -4.32 -22.37
N GLN A 267 1.29 -5.18 -23.29
CA GLN A 267 0.43 -5.71 -24.36
C GLN A 267 -0.72 -6.56 -23.81
N ARG A 268 -0.49 -7.36 -22.77
CA ARG A 268 -1.53 -8.16 -22.11
C ARG A 268 -2.57 -7.28 -21.41
N LEU A 269 -2.13 -6.26 -20.66
CA LEU A 269 -3.04 -5.29 -20.04
C LEU A 269 -4.02 -4.69 -21.08
N LYS A 270 -3.49 -4.28 -22.24
CA LYS A 270 -4.32 -3.81 -23.37
C LYS A 270 -5.30 -4.88 -23.87
N ARG A 271 -4.86 -6.13 -24.01
CA ARG A 271 -5.72 -7.24 -24.47
C ARG A 271 -6.88 -7.50 -23.52
N TYR A 272 -6.67 -7.36 -22.21
CA TYR A 272 -7.72 -7.50 -21.20
C TYR A 272 -8.56 -6.24 -21.01
N GLY A 273 -8.29 -5.16 -21.76
CA GLY A 273 -8.98 -3.87 -21.59
C GLY A 273 -8.66 -3.17 -20.26
N VAL A 274 -7.59 -3.58 -19.57
CA VAL A 274 -7.17 -3.01 -18.30
C VAL A 274 -6.33 -1.77 -18.58
N THR A 275 -6.86 -0.59 -18.22
CA THR A 275 -6.12 0.68 -18.25
C THR A 275 -5.92 1.17 -16.82
N THR A 276 -4.66 1.19 -16.39
CA THR A 276 -4.22 1.58 -15.05
C THR A 276 -3.16 2.69 -15.13
N ALA A 277 -2.94 3.42 -14.04
CA ALA A 277 -1.85 4.41 -13.99
C ALA A 277 -0.48 3.76 -14.27
N THR A 278 -0.27 2.54 -13.77
CA THR A 278 0.92 1.73 -14.01
C THR A 278 1.08 1.39 -15.50
N SER A 279 0.00 0.98 -16.17
CA SER A 279 0.02 0.69 -17.62
C SER A 279 0.39 1.92 -18.46
N LEU A 280 -0.12 3.11 -18.09
CA LEU A 280 0.17 4.36 -18.78
C LEU A 280 1.63 4.78 -18.56
N ALA A 281 2.13 4.67 -17.32
CA ALA A 281 3.52 4.96 -17.00
C ALA A 281 4.48 4.03 -17.78
N ALA A 282 4.17 2.74 -17.87
CA ALA A 282 4.96 1.79 -18.64
C ALA A 282 4.96 2.12 -20.15
N ALA A 283 3.83 2.53 -20.72
CA ALA A 283 3.75 2.95 -22.12
C ALA A 283 4.70 4.13 -22.42
N VAL A 284 4.71 5.14 -21.54
CA VAL A 284 5.59 6.31 -21.66
C VAL A 284 7.06 5.90 -21.51
N ALA A 285 7.38 5.05 -20.54
CA ALA A 285 8.75 4.61 -20.31
C ALA A 285 9.31 3.79 -21.48
N LEU A 286 8.50 2.91 -22.08
CA LEU A 286 8.86 2.16 -23.28
C LEU A 286 9.12 3.09 -24.47
N ASP A 287 8.22 4.05 -24.73
CA ASP A 287 8.38 5.02 -25.83
C ASP A 287 9.66 5.85 -25.67
N PHE A 288 9.92 6.39 -24.47
CA PHE A 288 11.12 7.16 -24.17
C PHE A 288 12.40 6.35 -24.43
N ARG A 289 12.48 5.12 -23.93
CA ARG A 289 13.65 4.24 -24.13
C ARG A 289 13.86 3.91 -25.62
N THR A 290 12.78 3.64 -26.38
CA THR A 290 12.91 3.34 -27.82
C THR A 290 13.40 4.52 -28.67
N ARG A 291 13.16 5.77 -28.23
CA ARG A 291 13.57 6.98 -28.94
C ARG A 291 14.96 7.48 -28.58
N HIS A 292 15.50 7.08 -27.43
CA HIS A 292 16.71 7.68 -26.86
C HIS A 292 17.79 6.68 -26.41
N GLY A 293 17.56 5.37 -26.52
CA GLY A 293 18.55 4.32 -26.24
C GLY A 293 18.92 3.52 -27.47
#